data_AF-A0A371WTC7-F1
#
_entry.id   AF-A0A371WTC7-F1
#
_cell.length_a   1.000
_cell.length_b   1.000
_cell.length_c   1.000
_cell.angle_alpha   90.00
_cell.angle_beta   90.00
_cell.angle_gamma   90.00
#
_symmetry.space_group_name_H-M   'P 1'
#
loop_
_entity.id
_entity.type
_entity.pdbx_description
1 polymer ?
#
loop_
_entity_poly.entity_id
_entity_poly.type
_entity_poly.pdbx_seq_one_letter_code
_entity_poly.pdbx_strand_id
1 'polypeptide(L)' 'MAHVAREAGVSRQSLYKALSETGAPQLSTQLGVMKALDLKLTAKAA' A
#
# COMPACT_ATOMS: atom_id res chain seq x y z
N MET A 1 -0.81 -8.07 8.83
CA MET A 1 -1.36 -7.65 7.52
C MET A 1 -2.86 -7.35 7.52
N ALA A 2 -3.69 -7.97 8.36
CA ALA A 2 -5.13 -7.64 8.44
C ALA A 2 -5.43 -6.17 8.81
N HIS A 3 -4.68 -5.61 9.75
CA HIS A 3 -4.79 -4.20 10.16
C HIS A 3 -4.45 -3.24 9.02
N VAL A 4 -3.31 -3.48 8.36
CA VAL A 4 -2.83 -2.70 7.20
C VAL A 4 -3.86 -2.68 6.07
N ALA A 5 -4.45 -3.83 5.74
CA ALA A 5 -5.47 -3.90 4.69
C ALA A 5 -6.71 -3.05 5.04
N ARG A 6 -7.14 -3.09 6.31
CA ARG A 6 -8.28 -2.29 6.80
C ARG A 6 -7.99 -0.80 6.75
N GLU A 7 -6.82 -0.37 7.24
CA GLU A 7 -6.37 1.03 7.23
C GLU A 7 -6.18 1.56 5.80
N ALA A 8 -5.65 0.73 4.90
CA ALA A 8 -5.46 1.07 3.50
C ALA A 8 -6.75 0.98 2.65
N GLY A 9 -7.88 0.58 3.24
CA GLY A 9 -9.18 0.51 2.55
C GLY A 9 -9.28 -0.60 1.49
N VAL A 10 -8.48 -1.67 1.61
CA VAL A 10 -8.42 -2.77 0.63
C VAL A 10 -8.67 -4.12 1.30
N SER A 11 -9.03 -5.14 0.49
CA SER A 11 -9.10 -6.50 1.00
C SER A 11 -7.68 -7.04 1.28
N ARG A 12 -7.56 -8.02 2.19
CA ARG A 12 -6.27 -8.69 2.45
C ARG A 12 -5.69 -9.30 1.18
N GLN A 13 -6.53 -9.91 0.35
CA GLN A 13 -6.13 -10.54 -0.90
C GLN A 13 -5.63 -9.50 -1.93
N SER A 14 -6.32 -8.35 -2.02
CA SER A 14 -5.88 -7.23 -2.84
C SER A 14 -4.54 -6.66 -2.36
N LEU A 15 -4.36 -6.52 -1.04
CA LEU A 15 -3.08 -6.11 -0.44
C LEU A 15 -1.94 -7.08 -0.79
N TYR A 16 -2.16 -8.39 -0.66
CA TYR A 16 -1.15 -9.38 -1.02
C TYR A 16 -0.80 -9.37 -2.51
N LYS A 17 -1.80 -9.20 -3.38
CA LYS A 17 -1.56 -9.08 -4.83
C LYS A 17 -0.82 -7.79 -5.18
N ALA A 18 -1.22 -6.67 -4.56
CA ALA A 18 -0.62 -5.35 -4.70
C ALA A 18 0.87 -5.31 -4.31
N LEU A 19 1.26 -6.09 -3.29
CA LEU A 19 2.64 -6.16 -2.78
C LEU A 19 3.44 -7.37 -3.30
N SER A 20 2.86 -8.17 -4.21
CA SER A 20 3.56 -9.27 -4.87
C SER A 20 4.50 -8.75 -5.96
N GLU A 21 5.50 -9.55 -6.36
CA GLU A 21 6.49 -9.19 -7.40
C GLU A 21 5.86 -8.77 -8.73
N THR A 22 4.69 -9.32 -9.06
CA THR A 22 3.94 -9.03 -10.31
C THR A 22 2.71 -8.16 -10.06
N GLY A 23 2.60 -7.57 -8.87
CA GLY A 23 1.50 -6.71 -8.49
C GLY A 23 1.44 -5.42 -9.32
N ALA A 24 0.21 -4.95 -9.57
CA ALA A 24 -0.04 -3.63 -10.16
C ALA A 24 -0.88 -2.78 -9.19
N PRO A 25 -0.30 -2.35 -8.04
CA PRO A 25 -1.02 -1.54 -7.08
C PRO A 25 -1.35 -0.17 -7.67
N GLN A 26 -2.55 0.34 -7.38
CA GLN A 26 -2.83 1.76 -7.60
C GLN A 26 -2.00 2.60 -6.62
N LEU A 27 -1.62 3.82 -7.04
CA LEU A 27 -0.89 4.76 -6.19
C LEU A 27 -1.61 5.01 -4.85
N SER A 28 -2.95 5.12 -4.87
CA SER A 28 -3.80 5.25 -3.68
C SER A 28 -3.60 4.10 -2.67
N THR A 29 -3.46 2.87 -3.16
CA THR A 29 -3.18 1.69 -2.33
C THR A 29 -1.79 1.77 -1.72
N GLN A 30 -0.77 2.17 -2.49
CA GLN A 30 0.59 2.34 -1.96
C GLN A 30 0.64 3.39 -0.85
N LEU A 31 0.00 4.54 -1.04
CA LEU A 31 -0.07 5.58 -0.01
C LEU A 31 -0.83 5.10 1.25
N GLY A 32 -1.94 4.37 1.07
CA GLY A 32 -2.70 3.80 2.19
C GLY A 32 -1.87 2.81 3.02
N VAL A 33 -1.08 1.96 2.34
CA VAL A 33 -0.17 1.02 3.00
C VAL A 33 0.96 1.75 3.73
N MET A 34 1.57 2.76 3.10
CA MET A 34 2.61 3.58 3.75
C MET A 34 2.08 4.24 5.03
N LYS A 35 0.89 4.84 4.96
CA LYS A 35 0.24 5.45 6.13
C LYS A 35 -0.04 4.43 7.24
N ALA A 36 -0.56 3.25 6.90
CA ALA A 36 -0.87 2.19 7.87
C ALA A 36 0.38 1.58 8.54
N LEU A 37 1.56 1.80 7.96
CA LEU A 37 2.86 1.40 8.49
C LEU A 37 3.62 2.57 9.13
N ASP A 38 2.98 3.73 9.27
CA ASP A 38 3.59 4.97 9.79
C ASP A 38 4.81 5.44 8.97
N LEU A 39 4.78 5.21 7.66
CA LEU A 39 5.82 5.60 6.71
C LEU A 39 5.45 6.90 6.00
N LYS A 40 6.48 7.72 5.69
CA LYS A 40 6.34 8.98 4.95
C LYS A 40 6.99 8.88 3.57
N LEU A 41 6.22 9.14 2.52
CA LEU A 41 6.72 9.26 1.15
C LEU A 41 7.25 10.68 0.92
N THR A 42 8.46 10.80 0.38
CA THR A 42 9.01 12.08 -0.10
C THR A 42 9.41 11.92 -1.56
N ALA A 43 8.94 12.81 -2.42
CA ALA A 43 9.37 12.88 -3.82
C ALA A 43 10.46 13.93 -3.99
N LYS A 44 11.46 13.65 -4.83
CA LYS A 44 12.53 14.58 -5.21
C LYS A 44 12.59 14.64 -6.74
N ALA A 45 12.89 15.82 -7.29
CA ALA A 45 13.21 15.95 -8.70
C ALA A 45 14.45 15.10 -9.03
N ALA A 46 14.49 14.58 -10.26
CA ALA A 46 15.61 13.82 -10.79
C ALA A 46 16.88 14.68 -10.85
#